data_AF-A0A916XCJ5-F1
#
_entry.id   AF-A0A916XCJ5-F1
#
_cell.length_a   1.000
_cell.length_b   1.000
_cell.length_c   1.000
_cell.angle_alpha   90.00
_cell.angle_beta   90.00
_cell.angle_gamma   90.00
#
_symmetry.space_group_name_H-M   'P 1'
#
loop_
_entity.id
_entity.type
_entity.pdbx_description
1 polymer ?
#
loop_
_entity_poly.entity_id
_entity_poly.type
_entity_poly.pdbx_seq_one_letter_code
_entity_poly.pdbx_strand_id
1 'polypeptide(L)'
;MSLLAVIIIGLFLLRLLNEWAENLESERTAGGGFTAIELDPAGPGSTPDASTPPPRTDPGTAQPVYELESHPLLATPNIGLPSASCPLAPWSTAPEQAFAHLVSAFECFETMWQPVLQARQLPTTPANLTVISEASSAVSPCTSSGQDFAAFYCPVNNMIYMPLDTLGVAVHGDRFGIYLAVLAHEYGHHVQNAAGLLDAQWQRRQSVGHNSAEALEVSRRTELQAQCFSGMAFASAQEGGTISVQRAQEAGASMYRSGDSNGPRTHGTPSNYGSWWEQGYQLNSTAMCNTWLAESSDVS
;
A
#
# COMPACT_ATOMS: atom_id res chain seq x y z
N MET A 1 -43.76 -21.98 -12.85
CA MET A 1 -43.28 -20.81 -12.09
C MET A 1 -44.43 -19.84 -11.93
N SER A 2 -44.76 -19.42 -10.71
CA SER A 2 -45.91 -18.56 -10.41
C SER A 2 -45.70 -17.15 -10.97
N LEU A 3 -46.77 -16.51 -11.45
CA LEU A 3 -46.78 -15.15 -12.01
C LEU A 3 -46.18 -14.11 -11.03
N LEU A 4 -46.29 -14.35 -9.72
CA LEU A 4 -45.66 -13.52 -8.68
C LEU A 4 -44.13 -13.55 -8.72
N ALA A 5 -43.52 -14.69 -9.06
CA ALA A 5 -42.06 -14.82 -9.09
C ALA A 5 -41.44 -14.02 -10.26
N VAL A 6 -42.15 -13.92 -11.39
CA VAL A 6 -41.70 -13.16 -12.57
C VAL A 6 -41.74 -11.64 -12.30
N ILE A 7 -42.74 -11.16 -11.55
CA ILE A 7 -42.89 -9.74 -11.20
C ILE A 7 -41.80 -9.30 -10.20
N ILE A 8 -41.49 -10.15 -9.21
CA ILE A 8 -40.44 -9.84 -8.22
C ILE A 8 -39.06 -9.77 -8.89
N ILE A 9 -38.75 -10.71 -9.79
CA ILE A 9 -37.48 -10.71 -10.55
C ILE A 9 -37.40 -9.48 -11.47
N GLY A 10 -38.51 -9.11 -12.12
CA GLY A 10 -38.56 -7.92 -12.98
C GLY A 10 -38.32 -6.60 -12.23
N LEU A 11 -38.88 -6.45 -11.03
CA LEU A 11 -38.67 -5.27 -10.19
C LEU A 11 -37.25 -5.20 -9.59
N PHE A 12 -36.66 -6.36 -9.28
CA PHE A 12 -35.28 -6.45 -8.80
C PHE A 12 -34.26 -6.10 -9.90
N LEU A 13 -34.50 -6.57 -11.12
CA LEU A 13 -33.68 -6.24 -12.29
C LEU A 13 -33.79 -4.76 -12.67
N LEU A 14 -34.98 -4.15 -12.57
CA LEU A 14 -35.14 -2.70 -12.82
C LEU A 14 -34.40 -1.84 -11.78
N ARG A 15 -34.40 -2.25 -10.50
CA ARG A 15 -33.63 -1.55 -9.46
C ARG A 15 -32.12 -1.65 -9.69
N LEU A 16 -31.62 -2.85 -10.02
CA LEU A 16 -30.20 -3.06 -10.32
C LEU A 16 -29.74 -2.28 -11.55
N LEU A 17 -30.59 -2.15 -12.57
CA LEU A 17 -30.29 -1.36 -13.76
C LEU A 17 -30.28 0.16 -13.49
N ASN A 18 -31.14 0.65 -12.60
CA ASN A 18 -31.15 2.06 -12.19
C ASN A 18 -29.93 2.41 -11.31
N GLU A 19 -29.59 1.55 -10.34
CA GLU A 19 -28.41 1.72 -9.49
C GLU A 19 -27.10 1.66 -10.31
N TRP A 20 -27.08 0.85 -11.38
CA TRP A 20 -25.96 0.78 -12.31
C TRP A 20 -25.84 2.03 -13.20
N ALA A 21 -26.96 2.59 -13.68
CA ALA A 21 -26.96 3.81 -14.49
C ALA A 21 -26.53 5.05 -13.68
N GLU A 22 -26.97 5.16 -12.42
CA GLU A 22 -26.57 6.24 -11.50
C GLU A 22 -25.06 6.17 -11.17
N ASN A 23 -24.48 4.97 -11.06
CA ASN A 23 -23.05 4.79 -10.86
C ASN A 23 -22.21 5.22 -12.08
N LEU A 24 -22.70 5.04 -13.31
CA LEU A 24 -21.97 5.44 -14.51
C LEU A 24 -21.92 6.97 -14.72
N GLU A 25 -22.93 7.70 -14.27
CA GLU A 25 -22.91 9.17 -14.27
C GLU A 25 -22.00 9.74 -13.16
N SER A 26 -21.89 9.04 -12.01
CA SER A 26 -20.89 9.32 -10.98
C SER A 26 -19.46 9.13 -11.50
N GLU A 27 -19.19 8.03 -12.22
CA GLU A 27 -17.88 7.75 -12.81
C GLU A 27 -17.48 8.78 -13.91
N ARG A 28 -18.44 9.40 -14.60
CA ARG A 28 -18.18 10.45 -15.60
C ARG A 28 -17.89 11.82 -14.96
N THR A 29 -18.34 12.05 -13.74
CA THR A 29 -18.15 13.32 -13.01
C THR A 29 -16.99 13.28 -12.01
N ALA A 30 -16.47 12.10 -11.67
CA ALA A 30 -15.32 11.89 -10.79
C ALA A 30 -13.94 12.25 -11.39
N GLY A 31 -13.89 12.82 -12.61
CA GLY A 31 -12.68 13.47 -13.15
C GLY A 31 -12.39 14.83 -12.50
N GLY A 32 -12.59 14.95 -11.19
CA GLY A 32 -12.27 16.14 -10.42
C GLY A 32 -10.77 16.19 -10.15
N GLY A 33 -10.12 17.29 -10.51
CA GLY A 33 -8.70 17.50 -10.24
C GLY A 33 -8.41 17.31 -8.75
N PHE A 34 -7.49 16.40 -8.46
CA PHE A 34 -6.99 16.12 -7.12
C PHE A 34 -6.13 17.28 -6.60
N THR A 35 -6.22 17.54 -5.29
CA THR A 35 -5.28 18.41 -4.57
C THR A 35 -4.42 17.50 -3.70
N ALA A 36 -3.10 17.53 -3.89
CA ALA A 36 -2.15 16.80 -3.07
C ALA A 36 -2.39 17.10 -1.57
N ILE A 37 -2.27 16.08 -0.72
CA ILE A 37 -2.26 16.30 0.73
C ILE A 37 -1.06 17.19 1.02
N GLU A 38 -1.34 18.42 1.46
CA GLU A 38 -0.33 19.42 1.73
C GLU A 38 0.37 19.04 3.04
N LEU A 39 1.56 18.45 2.91
CA LEU A 39 2.44 18.26 4.05
C LEU A 39 3.29 19.52 4.18
N ASP A 40 3.48 20.01 5.40
CA ASP A 40 4.55 20.98 5.68
C ASP A 40 5.82 20.19 6.01
N PRO A 41 6.73 19.96 5.05
CA PRO A 41 7.97 19.22 5.32
C PRO A 41 8.94 20.03 6.21
N ALA A 42 8.62 21.28 6.54
CA ALA A 42 9.44 22.17 7.35
C ALA A 42 8.86 22.31 8.78
N GLY A 43 9.11 21.30 9.62
CA GLY A 43 9.21 21.57 11.07
C GLY A 43 10.22 22.72 11.32
N PRO A 44 10.13 23.45 12.46
CA PRO A 44 10.81 24.74 12.61
C PRO A 44 12.34 24.61 12.51
N GLY A 45 12.88 25.09 11.38
CA GLY A 45 14.19 25.74 11.26
C GLY A 45 15.43 24.84 11.26
N SER A 46 15.89 24.45 10.08
CA SER A 46 17.32 24.54 9.71
C SER A 46 17.49 24.40 8.20
N THR A 47 18.03 25.44 7.56
CA THR A 47 18.46 25.41 6.15
C THR A 47 19.67 24.49 5.97
N PRO A 48 19.66 23.51 5.04
CA PRO A 48 20.86 22.72 4.75
C PRO A 48 21.82 23.49 3.84
N ASP A 49 23.09 23.53 4.23
CA ASP A 49 24.19 24.06 3.42
C ASP A 49 24.50 23.10 2.25
N ALA A 50 24.40 23.58 1.01
CA ALA A 50 24.46 22.80 -0.22
C ALA A 50 25.90 22.43 -0.67
N SER A 51 26.84 22.31 0.27
CA SER A 51 28.28 22.23 -0.07
C SER A 51 28.96 20.92 0.32
N THR A 52 28.23 19.92 0.83
CA THR A 52 28.85 18.64 1.26
C THR A 52 28.67 17.55 0.18
N PRO A 53 29.74 16.95 -0.35
CA PRO A 53 29.66 15.77 -1.22
C PRO A 53 28.91 14.63 -0.52
N PRO A 54 28.14 13.79 -1.24
CA PRO A 54 27.44 12.68 -0.63
C PRO A 54 28.43 11.78 0.13
N PRO A 55 28.14 11.40 1.40
CA PRO A 55 29.00 10.51 2.16
C PRO A 55 29.21 9.20 1.39
N ARG A 56 30.46 8.71 1.34
CA ARG A 56 30.72 7.33 0.92
C ARG A 56 30.03 6.40 1.92
N THR A 57 29.13 5.55 1.41
CA THR A 57 28.45 4.51 2.17
C THR A 57 29.45 3.42 2.56
N ASP A 58 29.81 3.35 3.84
CA ASP A 58 30.48 2.19 4.40
C ASP A 58 29.41 1.11 4.70
N PRO A 59 29.49 -0.09 4.10
CA PRO A 59 28.47 -1.14 4.25
C PRO A 59 28.19 -1.61 5.69
N GLY A 60 29.03 -1.23 6.66
CA GLY A 60 28.89 -1.60 8.07
C GLY A 60 28.03 -0.66 8.93
N THR A 61 27.40 0.37 8.36
CA THR A 61 26.72 1.44 9.13
C THR A 61 25.19 1.48 8.98
N ALA A 62 24.60 0.67 8.11
CA ALA A 62 23.16 0.67 7.90
C ALA A 62 22.42 0.13 9.14
N GLN A 63 21.59 0.96 9.78
CA GLN A 63 20.85 0.61 11.00
C GLN A 63 19.40 1.10 10.91
N PRO A 64 18.44 0.35 11.47
CA PRO A 64 17.07 0.84 11.59
C PRO A 64 17.03 2.08 12.48
N VAL A 65 16.10 3.00 12.20
CA VAL A 65 15.88 4.23 12.95
C VAL A 65 14.48 4.20 13.55
N TYR A 66 14.39 4.37 14.86
CA TYR A 66 13.16 4.21 15.63
C TYR A 66 12.48 5.55 15.93
N GLU A 67 12.34 6.39 14.91
CA GLU A 67 11.66 7.68 14.96
C GLU A 67 10.51 7.68 13.95
N LEU A 68 9.40 8.36 14.25
CA LEU A 68 8.25 8.42 13.35
C LEU A 68 8.28 9.69 12.48
N GLU A 69 8.13 10.85 13.10
CA GLU A 69 7.97 12.14 12.44
C GLU A 69 9.23 12.59 11.68
N SER A 70 10.40 12.42 12.30
CA SER A 70 11.70 12.86 11.77
C SER A 70 12.50 11.74 11.10
N HIS A 71 11.84 10.64 10.70
CA HIS A 71 12.52 9.47 10.17
C HIS A 71 13.32 9.80 8.89
N PRO A 72 14.59 9.38 8.75
CA PRO A 72 15.44 9.76 7.61
C PRO A 72 14.93 9.28 6.25
N LEU A 73 14.19 8.16 6.20
CA LEU A 73 13.49 7.72 4.98
C LEU A 73 12.56 8.80 4.42
N LEU A 74 11.92 9.57 5.31
CA LEU A 74 10.89 10.55 5.02
C LEU A 74 11.45 11.99 4.96
N ALA A 75 12.76 12.16 5.14
CA ALA A 75 13.40 13.46 5.20
C ALA A 75 13.65 14.09 3.82
N THR A 76 13.97 15.38 3.81
CA THR A 76 14.47 16.09 2.62
C THR A 76 16.01 16.05 2.57
N PRO A 77 16.67 16.14 1.38
CA PRO A 77 16.08 16.20 0.05
C PRO A 77 15.30 14.94 -0.27
N ASN A 78 14.23 15.06 -1.06
CA ASN A 78 13.36 13.94 -1.40
C ASN A 78 14.12 12.84 -2.17
N ILE A 79 13.71 11.60 -1.99
CA ILE A 79 14.10 10.46 -2.81
C ILE A 79 12.85 9.72 -3.31
N GLY A 80 12.80 9.46 -4.61
CA GLY A 80 11.77 8.64 -5.25
C GLY A 80 12.32 7.27 -5.63
N LEU A 81 11.42 6.34 -5.94
CA LEU A 81 11.82 5.06 -6.52
C LEU A 81 12.32 5.29 -7.95
N PRO A 82 13.45 4.69 -8.37
CA PRO A 82 13.91 4.78 -9.75
C PRO A 82 12.88 4.14 -10.69
N SER A 83 12.78 4.61 -11.93
CA SER A 83 11.93 3.98 -12.95
C SER A 83 12.33 2.51 -13.15
N ALA A 84 11.40 1.59 -12.95
CA ALA A 84 11.69 0.16 -12.98
C ALA A 84 11.13 -0.52 -14.21
N SER A 85 12.00 -1.22 -14.93
CA SER A 85 11.69 -2.05 -16.10
C SER A 85 11.97 -3.51 -15.77
N CYS A 86 10.98 -4.21 -15.21
CA CYS A 86 11.06 -5.60 -14.82
C CYS A 86 10.21 -6.47 -15.76
N PRO A 87 10.67 -7.68 -16.13
CA PRO A 87 9.83 -8.63 -16.82
C PRO A 87 8.84 -9.27 -15.85
N LEU A 88 7.54 -8.96 -15.98
CA LEU A 88 6.50 -9.69 -15.25
C LEU A 88 6.13 -10.99 -15.97
N ALA A 89 5.97 -12.08 -15.22
CA ALA A 89 5.42 -13.31 -15.76
C ALA A 89 3.96 -13.08 -16.24
N PRO A 90 3.45 -13.80 -17.24
CA PRO A 90 2.07 -13.62 -17.71
C PRO A 90 1.04 -13.88 -16.61
N TRP A 91 0.01 -13.03 -16.51
CA TRP A 91 -1.09 -13.23 -15.58
C TRP A 91 -2.12 -14.24 -16.10
N SER A 92 -2.63 -15.08 -15.20
CA SER A 92 -3.93 -15.73 -15.35
C SER A 92 -4.47 -16.09 -13.95
N THR A 93 -5.76 -16.42 -13.85
CA THR A 93 -6.37 -16.86 -12.59
C THR A 93 -5.97 -18.28 -12.17
N ALA A 94 -5.22 -19.00 -13.00
CA ALA A 94 -4.70 -20.31 -12.62
C ALA A 94 -3.58 -20.14 -11.56
N PRO A 95 -3.61 -20.91 -10.45
CA PRO A 95 -2.73 -20.66 -9.29
C PRO A 95 -1.24 -20.59 -9.61
N GLU A 96 -0.73 -21.45 -10.49
CA GLU A 96 0.69 -21.48 -10.86
C GLU A 96 1.14 -20.20 -11.58
N GLN A 97 0.32 -19.70 -12.51
CA GLN A 97 0.60 -18.47 -13.25
C GLN A 97 0.41 -17.23 -12.37
N ALA A 98 -0.62 -17.21 -11.52
CA ALA A 98 -0.81 -16.17 -10.52
C ALA A 98 0.39 -16.09 -9.56
N PHE A 99 0.85 -17.24 -9.06
CA PHE A 99 2.06 -17.36 -8.25
C PHE A 99 3.27 -16.75 -8.97
N ALA A 100 3.57 -17.19 -10.19
CA ALA A 100 4.72 -16.71 -10.95
C ALA A 100 4.66 -15.20 -11.21
N HIS A 101 3.47 -14.67 -11.52
CA HIS A 101 3.27 -13.23 -11.70
C HIS A 101 3.57 -12.44 -10.43
N LEU A 102 2.99 -12.85 -9.29
CA LEU A 102 3.21 -12.19 -8.00
C LEU A 102 4.67 -12.26 -7.56
N VAL A 103 5.36 -13.38 -7.79
CA VAL A 103 6.80 -13.50 -7.51
C VAL A 103 7.63 -12.54 -8.37
N SER A 104 7.38 -12.47 -9.68
CA SER A 104 8.12 -11.54 -10.56
C SER A 104 7.87 -10.07 -10.20
N ALA A 105 6.67 -9.73 -9.73
CA ALA A 105 6.36 -8.39 -9.24
C ALA A 105 7.01 -8.08 -7.89
N PHE A 106 7.04 -9.05 -6.97
CA PHE A 106 7.73 -8.94 -5.70
C PHE A 106 9.23 -8.67 -5.89
N GLU A 107 9.89 -9.43 -6.77
CA GLU A 107 11.30 -9.20 -7.12
C GLU A 107 11.51 -7.79 -7.69
N CYS A 108 10.57 -7.30 -8.50
CA CYS A 108 10.61 -5.94 -9.02
C CYS A 108 10.53 -4.89 -7.89
N PHE A 109 9.61 -5.04 -6.94
CA PHE A 109 9.50 -4.12 -5.79
C PHE A 109 10.77 -4.13 -4.92
N GLU A 110 11.38 -5.29 -4.72
CA GLU A 110 12.68 -5.40 -4.03
C GLU A 110 13.76 -4.57 -4.73
N THR A 111 13.87 -4.69 -6.06
CA THR A 111 14.87 -3.91 -6.81
C THR A 111 14.64 -2.40 -6.77
N MET A 112 13.38 -1.95 -6.68
CA MET A 112 13.04 -0.52 -6.58
C MET A 112 13.46 0.09 -5.25
N TRP A 113 13.23 -0.63 -4.14
CA TRP A 113 13.41 -0.08 -2.79
C TRP A 113 14.85 -0.13 -2.29
N GLN A 114 15.65 -1.12 -2.72
CA GLN A 114 17.06 -1.23 -2.32
C GLN A 114 17.88 0.06 -2.47
N PRO A 115 17.92 0.74 -3.63
CA PRO A 115 18.71 1.97 -3.77
C PRO A 115 18.21 3.11 -2.88
N VAL A 116 16.91 3.17 -2.60
CA VAL A 116 16.32 4.20 -1.72
C VAL A 116 16.74 3.99 -0.27
N LEU A 117 16.66 2.76 0.23
CA LEU A 117 17.09 2.40 1.58
C LEU A 117 18.61 2.60 1.75
N GLN A 118 19.42 2.19 0.75
CA GLN A 118 20.87 2.39 0.75
C GLN A 118 21.25 3.88 0.80
N ALA A 119 20.59 4.72 0.00
CA ALA A 119 20.83 6.16 -0.01
C ALA A 119 20.54 6.83 1.35
N ARG A 120 19.65 6.22 2.15
CA ARG A 120 19.31 6.65 3.52
C ARG A 120 20.10 5.95 4.60
N GLN A 121 21.08 5.11 4.24
CA GLN A 121 21.85 4.29 5.19
C GLN A 121 20.92 3.42 6.07
N LEU A 122 19.83 2.93 5.50
CA LEU A 122 18.88 2.03 6.15
C LEU A 122 19.15 0.58 5.72
N PRO A 123 18.77 -0.40 6.55
CA PRO A 123 18.91 -1.82 6.22
C PRO A 123 18.17 -2.18 4.93
N THR A 124 18.80 -3.04 4.12
CA THR A 124 18.18 -3.67 2.94
C THR A 124 18.01 -5.17 3.14
N THR A 125 17.59 -5.56 4.35
CA THR A 125 17.27 -6.96 4.63
C THR A 125 16.14 -7.38 3.69
N PRO A 126 16.29 -8.46 2.90
CA PRO A 126 15.27 -8.83 1.93
C PRO A 126 13.98 -9.31 2.62
N ALA A 127 12.86 -9.08 1.96
CA ALA A 127 11.61 -9.76 2.29
C ALA A 127 11.58 -11.18 1.71
N ASN A 128 10.58 -11.94 2.11
CA ASN A 128 10.18 -13.19 1.49
C ASN A 128 8.71 -13.08 1.08
N LEU A 129 8.29 -13.88 0.10
CA LEU A 129 6.92 -13.99 -0.34
C LEU A 129 6.47 -15.44 -0.29
N THR A 130 5.27 -15.68 0.24
CA THR A 130 4.53 -16.92 0.05
C THR A 130 3.17 -16.62 -0.56
N VAL A 131 2.91 -17.21 -1.72
CA VAL A 131 1.59 -17.19 -2.34
C VAL A 131 0.93 -18.53 -2.06
N ILE A 132 -0.24 -18.50 -1.43
CA ILE A 132 -0.94 -19.68 -0.91
C ILE A 132 -2.30 -19.73 -1.60
N SER A 133 -2.83 -20.92 -1.87
CA SER A 133 -4.17 -21.01 -2.48
C SER A 133 -5.27 -20.50 -1.55
N GLU A 134 -5.21 -20.87 -0.27
CA GLU A 134 -6.26 -20.60 0.72
C GLU A 134 -5.68 -19.94 1.98
N ALA A 135 -6.30 -18.87 2.48
CA ALA A 135 -5.85 -18.16 3.69
C ALA A 135 -5.85 -19.04 4.94
N SER A 136 -6.76 -20.02 4.99
CA SER A 136 -6.81 -21.04 6.06
C SER A 136 -5.54 -21.90 6.17
N SER A 137 -4.73 -21.96 5.10
CA SER A 137 -3.46 -22.69 5.05
C SER A 137 -2.25 -21.81 5.38
N ALA A 138 -2.44 -20.50 5.62
CA ALA A 138 -1.36 -19.61 6.01
C ALA A 138 -0.91 -19.88 7.46
N VAL A 139 0.30 -20.40 7.61
CA VAL A 139 0.95 -20.61 8.92
C VAL A 139 2.01 -19.53 9.12
N SER A 140 1.83 -18.68 10.13
CA SER A 140 2.69 -17.52 10.39
C SER A 140 2.96 -17.35 11.88
N PRO A 141 4.13 -16.79 12.28
CA PRO A 141 4.37 -16.39 13.66
C PRO A 141 3.56 -15.15 14.07
N CYS A 142 2.98 -14.40 13.13
CA CYS A 142 2.18 -13.20 13.43
C CYS A 142 0.67 -13.48 13.56
N THR A 143 0.18 -14.57 12.97
CA THR A 143 -1.25 -14.91 12.97
C THR A 143 -1.44 -16.42 13.13
N SER A 144 -2.37 -16.84 13.98
CA SER A 144 -2.94 -18.20 13.86
C SER A 144 -3.81 -18.27 12.60
N SER A 145 -3.74 -19.37 11.85
CA SER A 145 -4.50 -19.58 10.60
C SER A 145 -6.00 -19.24 10.75
N GLY A 146 -6.58 -18.61 9.71
CA GLY A 146 -8.04 -18.39 9.61
C GLY A 146 -8.58 -17.01 10.02
N GLN A 147 -7.81 -15.92 9.83
CA GLN A 147 -8.33 -14.56 9.98
C GLN A 147 -8.76 -13.97 8.62
N ASP A 148 -9.77 -13.09 8.62
CA ASP A 148 -10.28 -12.36 7.44
C ASP A 148 -9.28 -11.26 6.99
N PHE A 149 -8.14 -11.63 6.41
CA PHE A 149 -7.22 -10.71 5.75
C PHE A 149 -7.12 -11.01 4.25
N ALA A 150 -6.88 -9.98 3.44
CA ALA A 150 -6.63 -10.16 2.00
C ALA A 150 -5.17 -10.58 1.71
N ALA A 151 -4.24 -10.03 2.49
CA ALA A 151 -2.82 -10.38 2.55
C ALA A 151 -2.27 -9.80 3.87
N PHE A 152 -1.05 -10.16 4.24
CA PHE A 152 -0.35 -9.47 5.33
C PHE A 152 1.16 -9.68 5.28
N TYR A 153 1.90 -8.69 5.77
CA TYR A 153 3.31 -8.78 6.09
C TYR A 153 3.52 -9.15 7.57
N CYS A 154 4.41 -10.11 7.81
CA CYS A 154 4.82 -10.49 9.16
C CYS A 154 6.24 -10.00 9.46
N PRO A 155 6.42 -9.00 10.35
CA PRO A 155 7.74 -8.46 10.66
C PRO A 155 8.66 -9.44 11.40
N VAL A 156 8.10 -10.46 12.06
CA VAL A 156 8.87 -11.46 12.84
C VAL A 156 9.73 -12.35 11.94
N ASN A 157 9.28 -12.65 10.72
CA ASN A 157 10.00 -13.51 9.78
C ASN A 157 10.25 -12.84 8.41
N ASN A 158 9.97 -11.54 8.29
CA ASN A 158 10.08 -10.77 7.04
C ASN A 158 9.34 -11.42 5.86
N MET A 159 8.15 -11.96 6.09
CA MET A 159 7.39 -12.69 5.07
C MET A 159 6.08 -11.98 4.73
N ILE A 160 5.82 -11.81 3.43
CA ILE A 160 4.52 -11.43 2.88
C ILE A 160 3.72 -12.71 2.60
N TYR A 161 2.50 -12.78 3.12
CA TYR A 161 1.56 -13.87 2.91
C TYR A 161 0.44 -13.39 1.98
N MET A 162 0.30 -14.04 0.83
CA MET A 162 -0.66 -13.68 -0.24
C MET A 162 -1.58 -14.87 -0.57
N PRO A 163 -2.75 -14.99 0.07
CA PRO A 163 -3.71 -16.04 -0.23
C PRO A 163 -4.59 -15.71 -1.45
N LEU A 164 -4.59 -16.55 -2.47
CA LEU A 164 -5.28 -16.28 -3.74
C LEU A 164 -6.82 -16.22 -3.60
N ASP A 165 -7.40 -16.99 -2.69
CA ASP A 165 -8.83 -16.98 -2.36
C ASP A 165 -9.30 -15.62 -1.82
N THR A 166 -8.57 -15.07 -0.84
CA THR A 166 -8.91 -13.81 -0.15
C THR A 166 -8.51 -12.57 -0.95
N LEU A 167 -7.54 -12.67 -1.86
CA LEU A 167 -7.27 -11.64 -2.87
C LEU A 167 -8.42 -11.47 -3.88
N GLY A 168 -9.40 -12.39 -3.88
CA GLY A 168 -10.56 -12.29 -4.75
C GLY A 168 -10.23 -12.55 -6.21
N VAL A 169 -9.25 -13.42 -6.51
CA VAL A 169 -8.85 -13.73 -7.90
C VAL A 169 -10.01 -14.25 -8.74
N ALA A 170 -10.93 -14.99 -8.12
CA ALA A 170 -12.16 -15.47 -8.77
C ALA A 170 -13.17 -14.34 -9.06
N VAL A 171 -13.11 -13.22 -8.33
CA VAL A 171 -14.02 -12.07 -8.46
C VAL A 171 -13.46 -11.03 -9.42
N HIS A 172 -12.18 -10.71 -9.29
CA HIS A 172 -11.53 -9.63 -10.04
C HIS A 172 -10.87 -10.12 -11.34
N GLY A 173 -10.68 -11.43 -11.52
CA GLY A 173 -10.26 -12.04 -12.77
C GLY A 173 -8.91 -11.52 -13.27
N ASP A 174 -8.91 -10.95 -14.47
CA ASP A 174 -7.71 -10.45 -15.14
C ASP A 174 -7.27 -9.05 -14.66
N ARG A 175 -7.99 -8.41 -13.72
CA ARG A 175 -7.67 -7.08 -13.16
C ARG A 175 -6.49 -7.10 -12.18
N PHE A 176 -5.34 -7.60 -12.64
CA PHE A 176 -4.21 -7.88 -11.76
C PHE A 176 -3.55 -6.66 -11.14
N GLY A 177 -3.85 -5.44 -11.61
CA GLY A 177 -3.45 -4.22 -10.93
C GLY A 177 -3.92 -4.18 -9.47
N ILE A 178 -5.09 -4.77 -9.16
CA ILE A 178 -5.62 -4.85 -7.79
C ILE A 178 -4.71 -5.70 -6.91
N TYR A 179 -4.33 -6.90 -7.36
CA TYR A 179 -3.51 -7.81 -6.56
C TYR A 179 -2.07 -7.29 -6.41
N LEU A 180 -1.53 -6.63 -7.44
CA LEU A 180 -0.22 -5.98 -7.37
C LEU A 180 -0.23 -4.79 -6.40
N ALA A 181 -1.33 -4.06 -6.27
CA ALA A 181 -1.46 -2.97 -5.30
C ALA A 181 -1.44 -3.48 -3.85
N VAL A 182 -2.08 -4.62 -3.60
CA VAL A 182 -2.00 -5.32 -2.30
C VAL A 182 -0.57 -5.80 -2.04
N LEU A 183 0.09 -6.46 -3.01
CA LEU A 183 1.48 -6.88 -2.86
C LEU A 183 2.42 -5.70 -2.58
N ALA A 184 2.25 -4.59 -3.28
CA ALA A 184 3.06 -3.38 -3.10
C ALA A 184 2.80 -2.72 -1.73
N HIS A 185 1.57 -2.80 -1.22
CA HIS A 185 1.21 -2.35 0.13
C HIS A 185 1.93 -3.20 1.20
N GLU A 186 1.87 -4.53 1.10
CA GLU A 186 2.59 -5.41 2.02
C GLU A 186 4.11 -5.25 1.93
N TYR A 187 4.63 -4.97 0.73
CA TYR A 187 6.03 -4.60 0.57
C TYR A 187 6.34 -3.24 1.23
N GLY A 188 5.40 -2.30 1.22
CA GLY A 188 5.46 -1.06 1.99
C GLY A 188 5.64 -1.30 3.49
N HIS A 189 4.92 -2.27 4.07
CA HIS A 189 5.15 -2.68 5.47
C HIS A 189 6.54 -3.29 5.68
N HIS A 190 7.04 -4.06 4.71
CA HIS A 190 8.43 -4.53 4.77
C HIS A 190 9.43 -3.37 4.82
N VAL A 191 9.24 -2.34 3.99
CA VAL A 191 10.08 -1.12 4.00
C VAL A 191 10.01 -0.43 5.36
N GLN A 192 8.81 -0.29 5.94
CA GLN A 192 8.64 0.25 7.29
C GLN A 192 9.38 -0.59 8.34
N ASN A 193 9.34 -1.91 8.23
CA ASN A 193 10.01 -2.81 9.17
C ASN A 193 11.53 -2.71 9.05
N ALA A 194 12.07 -2.81 7.84
CA ALA A 194 13.51 -2.70 7.58
C ALA A 194 14.06 -1.34 8.05
N ALA A 195 13.25 -0.28 7.92
CA ALA A 195 13.59 1.06 8.35
C ALA A 195 13.49 1.29 9.87
N GLY A 196 12.74 0.46 10.61
CA GLY A 196 12.50 0.64 12.06
C GLY A 196 11.20 1.37 12.42
N LEU A 197 10.40 1.78 11.43
CA LEU A 197 9.12 2.48 11.63
C LEU A 197 8.07 1.59 12.31
N LEU A 198 8.01 0.29 11.97
CA LEU A 198 7.05 -0.63 12.61
C LEU A 198 7.34 -0.84 14.10
N ASP A 199 8.61 -0.83 14.51
CA ASP A 199 8.98 -0.91 15.92
C ASP A 199 8.65 0.39 16.67
N ALA A 200 8.91 1.55 16.04
CA ALA A 200 8.61 2.85 16.62
C ALA A 200 7.10 3.06 16.84
N GLN A 201 6.26 2.75 15.84
CA GLN A 201 4.80 2.83 15.99
C GLN A 201 4.29 1.87 17.07
N TRP A 202 4.88 0.67 17.17
CA TRP A 202 4.47 -0.30 18.18
C TRP A 202 4.73 0.22 19.59
N GLN A 203 5.91 0.80 19.82
CA GLN A 203 6.25 1.43 21.10
C GLN A 203 5.29 2.58 21.43
N ARG A 204 4.93 3.42 20.44
CA ARG A 204 3.95 4.50 20.64
C ARG A 204 2.59 3.93 21.05
N ARG A 205 2.05 2.96 20.31
CA ARG A 205 0.76 2.32 20.62
C ARG A 205 0.75 1.66 22.00
N GLN A 206 1.84 1.03 22.40
CA GLN A 206 2.01 0.47 23.74
C GLN A 206 1.95 1.54 24.83
N SER A 207 2.64 2.67 24.63
CA SER A 207 2.72 3.74 25.63
C SER A 207 1.36 4.42 25.92
N VAL A 208 0.48 4.48 24.93
CA VAL A 208 -0.85 5.12 25.03
C VAL A 208 -1.99 4.12 25.25
N GLY A 209 -1.68 2.82 25.23
CA GLY A 209 -2.64 1.72 25.31
C GLY A 209 -3.28 1.39 23.95
N HIS A 210 -3.20 0.11 23.54
CA HIS A 210 -3.55 -0.38 22.19
C HIS A 210 -4.93 -0.03 21.64
N ASN A 211 -5.90 0.20 22.53
CA ASN A 211 -7.30 0.48 22.16
C ASN A 211 -7.67 1.96 22.33
N SER A 212 -6.72 2.84 22.65
CA SER A 212 -6.97 4.28 22.73
C SER A 212 -7.21 4.87 21.35
N ALA A 213 -7.87 6.03 21.30
CA ALA A 213 -8.06 6.77 20.05
C ALA A 213 -6.72 7.11 19.38
N GLU A 214 -5.70 7.43 20.18
CA GLU A 214 -4.35 7.70 19.70
C GLU A 214 -3.67 6.45 19.13
N ALA A 215 -3.78 5.29 19.78
CA ALA A 215 -3.24 4.04 19.22
C ALA A 215 -3.91 3.64 17.91
N LEU A 216 -5.20 3.93 17.74
CA LEU A 216 -5.91 3.73 16.48
C LEU A 216 -5.43 4.71 15.41
N GLU A 217 -5.14 5.97 15.76
CA GLU A 217 -4.57 6.93 14.81
C GLU A 217 -3.16 6.55 14.36
N VAL A 218 -2.31 6.08 15.29
CA VAL A 218 -0.99 5.53 14.95
C VAL A 218 -1.11 4.35 13.99
N SER A 219 -2.12 3.47 14.18
CA SER A 219 -2.43 2.40 13.23
C SER A 219 -2.75 2.98 11.84
N ARG A 220 -3.68 3.93 11.75
CA ARG A 220 -4.07 4.53 10.46
C ARG A 220 -2.89 5.20 9.74
N ARG A 221 -2.05 5.95 10.46
CA ARG A 221 -0.84 6.56 9.89
C ARG A 221 0.13 5.52 9.33
N THR A 222 0.27 4.36 10.01
CA THR A 222 1.11 3.25 9.55
C THR A 222 0.58 2.65 8.24
N GLU A 223 -0.71 2.32 8.20
CA GLU A 223 -1.38 1.73 7.04
C GLU A 223 -1.39 2.66 5.83
N LEU A 224 -1.72 3.94 6.04
CA LEU A 224 -1.76 4.95 4.97
C LEU A 224 -0.37 5.26 4.41
N GLN A 225 0.69 5.10 5.20
CA GLN A 225 2.05 5.25 4.69
C GLN A 225 2.43 4.06 3.79
N ALA A 226 2.10 2.83 4.18
CA ALA A 226 2.28 1.65 3.32
C ALA A 226 1.46 1.80 2.02
N GLN A 227 0.28 2.41 2.12
CA GLN A 227 -0.55 2.75 0.98
C GLN A 227 0.09 3.76 0.03
N CYS A 228 0.71 4.81 0.56
CA CYS A 228 1.50 5.76 -0.22
C CYS A 228 2.72 5.10 -0.89
N PHE A 229 3.43 4.22 -0.17
CA PHE A 229 4.52 3.42 -0.74
C PHE A 229 4.07 2.50 -1.86
N SER A 230 2.87 1.91 -1.77
CA SER A 230 2.24 1.16 -2.87
C SER A 230 2.02 2.04 -4.11
N GLY A 231 1.53 3.26 -3.92
CA GLY A 231 1.41 4.25 -5.00
C GLY A 231 2.74 4.55 -5.68
N MET A 232 3.79 4.80 -4.90
CA MET A 232 5.15 5.04 -5.42
C MET A 232 5.65 3.88 -6.28
N ALA A 233 5.43 2.63 -5.84
CA ALA A 233 5.84 1.44 -6.60
C ALA A 233 5.14 1.38 -7.97
N PHE A 234 3.86 1.76 -8.04
CA PHE A 234 3.13 1.87 -9.30
C PHE A 234 3.62 3.01 -10.19
N ALA A 235 4.02 4.15 -9.61
CA ALA A 235 4.62 5.25 -10.36
C ALA A 235 5.91 4.79 -11.06
N SER A 236 6.82 4.19 -10.28
CA SER A 236 8.10 3.64 -10.77
C SER A 236 7.90 2.55 -11.83
N ALA A 237 7.01 1.59 -11.56
CA ALA A 237 6.74 0.48 -12.47
C ALA A 237 6.09 0.95 -13.78
N GLN A 238 5.21 1.95 -13.73
CA GLN A 238 4.62 2.53 -14.93
C GLN A 238 5.63 3.33 -15.74
N GLU A 239 6.42 4.18 -15.08
CA GLU A 239 7.44 5.00 -15.75
C GLU A 239 8.47 4.14 -16.49
N GLY A 240 8.88 3.02 -15.89
CA GLY A 240 9.78 2.05 -16.52
C GLY A 240 9.09 1.05 -17.46
N GLY A 241 7.77 1.12 -17.65
CA GLY A 241 7.02 0.29 -18.60
C GLY A 241 6.70 -1.14 -18.13
N THR A 242 6.95 -1.47 -16.86
CA THR A 242 6.61 -2.76 -16.23
C THR A 242 5.09 -2.95 -16.11
N ILE A 243 4.38 -1.88 -15.73
CA ILE A 243 2.93 -1.87 -15.53
C ILE A 243 2.30 -0.86 -16.50
N SER A 244 1.18 -1.21 -17.13
CA SER A 244 0.48 -0.28 -18.02
C SER A 244 -0.38 0.72 -17.23
N VAL A 245 -0.70 1.86 -17.84
CA VAL A 245 -1.62 2.87 -17.28
C VAL A 245 -2.96 2.24 -16.87
N GLN A 246 -3.48 1.31 -17.66
CA GLN A 246 -4.73 0.61 -17.34
C GLN A 246 -4.62 -0.17 -16.01
N ARG A 247 -3.49 -0.86 -15.77
CA ARG A 247 -3.28 -1.62 -14.53
C ARG A 247 -3.05 -0.70 -13.33
N ALA A 248 -2.41 0.45 -13.53
CA ALA A 248 -2.33 1.48 -12.49
C ALA A 248 -3.70 2.08 -12.15
N GLN A 249 -4.56 2.32 -13.14
CA GLN A 249 -5.93 2.78 -12.92
C GLN A 249 -6.79 1.75 -12.18
N GLU A 250 -6.63 0.45 -12.50
CA GLU A 250 -7.28 -0.63 -11.76
C GLU A 250 -6.91 -0.63 -10.28
N ALA A 251 -5.60 -0.49 -9.99
CA ALA A 251 -5.08 -0.35 -8.64
C ALA A 251 -5.71 0.86 -7.94
N GLY A 252 -5.52 2.07 -8.46
CA GLY A 252 -6.04 3.30 -7.83
C GLY A 252 -7.54 3.28 -7.58
N ALA A 253 -8.33 2.80 -8.55
CA ALA A 253 -9.79 2.70 -8.39
C ALA A 253 -10.21 1.71 -7.29
N SER A 254 -9.42 0.66 -7.05
CA SER A 254 -9.69 -0.27 -5.95
C SER A 254 -9.35 0.30 -4.57
N MET A 255 -8.36 1.19 -4.47
CA MET A 255 -7.98 1.80 -3.18
C MET A 255 -9.08 2.69 -2.61
N TYR A 256 -9.81 3.43 -3.45
CA TYR A 256 -10.99 4.21 -3.03
C TYR A 256 -12.21 3.38 -2.60
N ARG A 257 -12.14 2.04 -2.71
CA ARG A 257 -13.18 1.10 -2.26
C ARG A 257 -12.71 0.25 -1.07
N SER A 258 -11.47 0.45 -0.62
CA SER A 258 -10.82 -0.24 0.51
C SER A 258 -10.75 0.67 1.73
N GLY A 259 -10.17 0.20 2.84
CA GLY A 259 -10.09 0.95 4.10
C GLY A 259 -11.24 0.64 5.07
N ASP A 260 -11.36 1.47 6.10
CA ASP A 260 -12.32 1.28 7.19
C ASP A 260 -13.75 1.49 6.70
N SER A 261 -14.54 0.42 6.66
CA SER A 261 -15.98 0.47 6.35
C SER A 261 -16.85 0.27 7.59
N ASN A 262 -16.48 -0.67 8.47
CA ASN A 262 -17.10 -0.94 9.77
C ASN A 262 -16.03 -1.54 10.72
N GLY A 263 -16.11 -1.27 12.03
CA GLY A 263 -15.18 -1.84 13.02
C GLY A 263 -14.13 -0.85 13.55
N PRO A 264 -13.04 -1.34 14.18
CA PRO A 264 -11.95 -0.49 14.65
C PRO A 264 -11.33 0.30 13.50
N ARG A 265 -11.08 1.60 13.72
CA ARG A 265 -10.53 2.49 12.69
C ARG A 265 -9.02 2.34 12.58
N THR A 266 -8.54 1.42 11.75
CA THR A 266 -7.11 1.08 11.65
C THR A 266 -6.49 1.41 10.31
N HIS A 267 -7.27 1.62 9.24
CA HIS A 267 -6.77 1.87 7.88
C HIS A 267 -7.22 3.22 7.29
N GLY A 268 -8.02 4.00 8.01
CA GLY A 268 -8.59 5.27 7.53
C GLY A 268 -9.81 5.05 6.65
N THR A 269 -10.58 6.11 6.36
CA THR A 269 -11.71 5.98 5.43
C THR A 269 -11.25 5.58 4.02
N PRO A 270 -12.14 5.06 3.17
CA PRO A 270 -11.81 4.81 1.77
C PRO A 270 -11.29 6.03 1.02
N SER A 271 -11.73 7.24 1.42
CA SER A 271 -11.20 8.49 0.86
C SER A 271 -9.74 8.71 1.26
N ASN A 272 -9.38 8.49 2.53
CA ASN A 272 -7.98 8.61 2.97
C ASN A 272 -7.11 7.53 2.29
N TYR A 273 -7.59 6.29 2.28
CA TYR A 273 -6.88 5.15 1.71
C TYR A 273 -6.54 5.37 0.23
N GLY A 274 -7.53 5.79 -0.57
CA GLY A 274 -7.29 6.15 -1.98
C GLY A 274 -6.37 7.36 -2.16
N SER A 275 -6.56 8.41 -1.36
CA SER A 275 -5.81 9.66 -1.53
C SER A 275 -4.33 9.53 -1.19
N TRP A 276 -3.97 8.74 -0.18
CA TRP A 276 -2.56 8.45 0.12
C TRP A 276 -1.90 7.58 -0.94
N TRP A 277 -2.61 6.61 -1.52
CA TRP A 277 -2.11 5.87 -2.68
C TRP A 277 -1.84 6.80 -3.86
N GLU A 278 -2.81 7.65 -4.20
CA GLU A 278 -2.71 8.58 -5.32
C GLU A 278 -1.58 9.59 -5.11
N GLN A 279 -1.37 10.07 -3.88
CA GLN A 279 -0.24 10.92 -3.54
C GLN A 279 1.11 10.24 -3.84
N GLY A 280 1.28 8.99 -3.43
CA GLY A 280 2.48 8.21 -3.75
C GLY A 280 2.65 8.00 -5.25
N TYR A 281 1.56 7.68 -5.95
CA TYR A 281 1.54 7.43 -7.39
C TYR A 281 1.86 8.68 -8.22
N GLN A 282 1.39 9.85 -7.82
CA GLN A 282 1.62 11.10 -8.55
C GLN A 282 2.99 11.72 -8.24
N LEU A 283 3.47 11.62 -7.00
CA LEU A 283 4.64 12.37 -6.55
C LEU A 283 5.92 11.54 -6.49
N ASN A 284 5.83 10.20 -6.41
CA ASN A 284 6.96 9.28 -6.28
C ASN A 284 8.04 9.82 -5.31
N SER A 285 7.64 10.05 -4.06
CA SER A 285 8.44 10.78 -3.07
C SER A 285 8.23 10.18 -1.68
N THR A 286 9.31 9.70 -1.05
CA THR A 286 9.22 9.18 0.32
C THR A 286 8.84 10.27 1.33
N ALA A 287 9.29 11.51 1.11
CA ALA A 287 8.93 12.65 1.97
C ALA A 287 7.43 12.97 1.90
N MET A 288 6.81 12.80 0.72
CA MET A 288 5.36 12.99 0.56
C MET A 288 4.53 11.83 1.12
N CYS A 289 5.16 10.78 1.63
CA CYS A 289 4.51 9.69 2.37
C CYS A 289 4.68 9.82 3.89
N ASN A 290 5.05 11.01 4.39
CA ASN A 290 5.18 11.26 5.82
C ASN A 290 3.82 11.48 6.49
N THR A 291 3.07 10.38 6.68
CA THR A 291 1.79 10.38 7.37
C THR A 291 1.89 10.81 8.82
N TRP A 292 3.07 10.89 9.43
CA TRP A 292 3.27 11.28 10.83
C TRP A 292 3.18 12.80 11.03
N LEU A 293 3.45 13.58 9.98
CA LEU A 293 3.31 15.04 9.96
C LEU A 293 1.94 15.52 9.44
N ALA A 294 1.11 14.61 8.94
CA ALA A 294 -0.20 14.94 8.41
C ALA A 294 -1.19 15.35 9.50
N GLU A 295 -2.16 16.20 9.16
CA GLU A 295 -3.28 16.51 10.05
C GLU A 295 -4.11 15.26 10.34
N SER A 296 -4.69 15.17 11.54
CA SER A 296 -5.48 13.99 11.93
C SER A 296 -6.66 13.72 10.98
N SER A 297 -7.20 14.73 10.30
CA SER A 297 -8.25 14.59 9.27
C SER A 297 -7.79 13.86 8.03
N ASP A 298 -6.51 13.97 7.67
CA ASP A 298 -5.95 13.35 6.47
C ASP A 298 -5.64 11.86 6.67
N VAL A 299 -5.72 11.40 7.92
CA VAL A 299 -5.46 10.02 8.33
C VAL A 299 -6.62 9.37 9.09
N SER A 300 -7.81 9.97 9.05
CA SER A 300 -9.00 9.48 9.79
C SER A 300 -10.11 9.02 8.88
#